data_AF-A0A7C1ZJ35-F1
#
_entry.id   AF-A0A7C1ZJ35-F1
#
_cell.length_a   1.000
_cell.length_b   1.000
_cell.length_c   1.000
_cell.angle_alpha   90.00
_cell.angle_beta   90.00
_cell.angle_gamma   90.00
#
_symmetry.space_group_name_H-M   'P 1'
#
loop_
_entity.id
_entity.type
_entity.pdbx_description
1 polymer ?
#
loop_
_entity_poly.entity_id
_entity_poly.type
_entity_poly.pdbx_seq_one_letter_code
_entity_poly.pdbx_strand_id
1 'polypeptide(L)'
;MNDEKEEKIVELPAFDFFKINFLSFLVPLYICLGLFLLFEYLFVNLLGIPLFIHFLIIPGIVLFFYYLYLVLLIEFVALWSRIWNKKSPPQEGVFARNLDDKVGPEGRLMKYYHKRGFIIKFPLWL
;
A
#
# COMPACT_ATOMS: atom_id res chain seq x y z
N MET A 1 38.66 -21.09 -18.64
CA MET A 1 37.73 -21.44 -17.54
C MET A 1 36.55 -20.50 -17.74
N ASN A 2 35.40 -21.02 -18.16
CA ASN A 2 34.23 -20.21 -18.48
C ASN A 2 33.60 -19.72 -17.18
N ASP A 3 33.70 -18.42 -16.90
CA ASP A 3 32.89 -17.76 -15.88
C ASP A 3 31.46 -17.61 -16.42
N GLU A 4 30.65 -18.65 -16.21
CA GLU A 4 29.21 -18.55 -16.36
C GLU A 4 28.70 -17.54 -15.32
N LYS A 5 28.28 -16.36 -15.80
CA LYS A 5 27.55 -15.40 -14.97
C LYS A 5 26.22 -16.03 -14.59
N GLU A 6 26.18 -16.71 -13.45
CA GLU A 6 24.92 -17.10 -12.81
C GLU A 6 24.07 -15.83 -12.67
N GLU A 7 22.97 -15.74 -13.43
CA GLU A 7 21.97 -14.71 -13.26
C GLU A 7 21.32 -14.91 -11.89
N LYS A 8 21.88 -14.22 -10.89
CA LYS A 8 21.39 -14.27 -9.51
C LYS A 8 20.04 -13.58 -9.44
N ILE A 9 18.97 -14.37 -9.52
CA ILE A 9 17.61 -13.93 -9.25
C ILE A 9 17.54 -13.60 -7.75
N VAL A 10 17.58 -12.31 -7.43
CA VAL A 10 17.32 -11.84 -6.08
C VAL A 10 15.85 -12.15 -5.76
N GLU A 11 15.61 -13.18 -4.95
CA GLU A 11 14.27 -13.49 -4.45
C GLU A 11 13.79 -12.33 -3.56
N LEU A 12 13.01 -11.44 -4.16
CA LEU A 12 12.27 -10.43 -3.41
C LEU A 12 11.24 -11.18 -2.53
N PRO A 13 11.06 -10.81 -1.24
CA PRO A 13 10.05 -11.40 -0.38
C PRO A 13 8.64 -10.97 -0.83
N ALA A 14 8.20 -11.50 -1.97
CA ALA A 14 6.97 -11.15 -2.68
C ALA A 14 5.74 -11.26 -1.76
N PHE A 15 5.74 -12.23 -0.85
CA PHE A 15 4.63 -12.47 0.07
C PHE A 15 4.49 -11.39 1.15
N ASP A 16 5.59 -10.84 1.66
CA ASP A 16 5.55 -9.72 2.60
C ASP A 16 5.01 -8.46 1.91
N PHE A 17 5.41 -8.25 0.65
CA PHE A 17 4.91 -7.15 -0.15
C PHE A 17 3.45 -7.31 -0.57
N PHE A 18 3.02 -8.53 -0.85
CA PHE A 18 1.61 -8.83 -1.12
C PHE A 18 0.74 -8.49 0.10
N LYS A 19 1.15 -8.88 1.30
CA LYS A 19 0.43 -8.52 2.54
C LYS A 19 0.31 -7.02 2.73
N ILE A 20 1.38 -6.27 2.45
CA ILE A 20 1.38 -4.81 2.59
C ILE A 20 0.44 -4.16 1.57
N ASN A 21 0.49 -4.58 0.31
CA ASN A 21 -0.45 -4.14 -0.73
C ASN A 21 -1.90 -4.44 -0.33
N PHE A 22 -2.14 -5.69 0.07
CA PHE A 22 -3.46 -6.17 0.43
C PHE A 22 -4.05 -5.40 1.62
N LEU A 23 -3.26 -5.16 2.66
CA LEU A 23 -3.67 -4.37 3.82
C LEU A 23 -3.95 -2.91 3.44
N SER A 24 -3.08 -2.31 2.63
CA SER A 24 -3.20 -0.91 2.20
C SER A 24 -4.42 -0.70 1.30
N PHE A 25 -4.80 -1.70 0.51
CA PHE A 25 -6.01 -1.68 -0.30
C PHE A 25 -7.28 -1.91 0.54
N LEU A 26 -7.25 -2.91 1.43
CA LEU A 26 -8.42 -3.32 2.21
C LEU A 26 -8.84 -2.29 3.25
N VAL A 27 -7.91 -1.67 3.98
CA VAL A 27 -8.26 -0.76 5.08
C VAL A 27 -9.12 0.41 4.58
N PRO A 28 -8.76 1.14 3.51
CA PRO A 28 -9.63 2.17 2.94
C PRO A 28 -10.94 1.59 2.38
N LEU A 29 -10.91 0.38 1.82
CA LEU A 29 -12.12 -0.27 1.30
C LEU A 29 -13.14 -0.55 2.40
N TYR A 30 -12.72 -1.05 3.56
CA TYR A 30 -13.61 -1.30 4.71
C TYR A 30 -14.24 0.00 5.24
N ILE A 31 -13.50 1.11 5.23
CA ILE A 31 -14.03 2.43 5.60
C ILE A 31 -15.14 2.84 4.62
N CYS A 32 -14.89 2.71 3.31
CA CYS A 32 -15.88 3.01 2.28
C CYS A 32 -17.11 2.10 2.37
N LEU A 33 -16.92 0.80 2.63
CA LEU A 33 -18.01 -0.15 2.82
C LEU A 33 -18.87 0.23 4.03
N GLY A 34 -18.25 0.58 5.16
CA GLY A 34 -18.96 1.02 6.36
C GLY A 34 -19.81 2.27 6.10
N LEU A 35 -19.27 3.24 5.37
CA LEU A 35 -20.00 4.45 4.97
C LEU A 35 -21.14 4.14 3.99
N PHE A 36 -20.94 3.20 3.07
CA PHE A 36 -21.99 2.76 2.14
C PHE A 36 -23.15 2.08 2.89
N LEU A 37 -22.86 1.17 3.82
CA LEU A 37 -23.88 0.52 4.64
C LEU A 37 -24.63 1.52 5.54
N LEU A 38 -23.91 2.50 6.11
CA LEU A 38 -24.53 3.58 6.88
C LEU A 38 -25.46 4.43 6.00
N PHE A 39 -25.03 4.74 4.78
CA PHE A 39 -25.85 5.45 3.80
C PHE A 39 -27.13 4.66 3.48
N GLU A 40 -27.00 3.37 3.17
CA GLU A 40 -28.15 2.50 2.88
C GLU A 40 -29.12 2.45 4.06
N TYR A 41 -28.61 2.28 5.28
CA TYR A 41 -29.42 2.27 6.48
C TYR A 41 -30.21 3.58 6.67
N LEU A 42 -29.58 4.74 6.48
CA LEU A 42 -30.24 6.04 6.63
C LEU A 42 -31.29 6.28 5.54
N PHE A 43 -30.98 5.97 4.29
CA PHE A 43 -31.86 6.30 3.16
C PHE A 43 -33.03 5.33 3.01
N VAL A 44 -32.80 4.05 3.32
CA VAL A 44 -33.83 3.00 3.24
C VAL A 44 -34.70 2.98 4.50
N ASN A 45 -34.10 2.95 5.70
CA ASN A 45 -34.86 2.75 6.93
C ASN A 45 -35.35 4.05 7.58
N LEU A 46 -34.53 5.10 7.61
CA LEU A 46 -34.87 6.34 8.33
C LEU A 46 -35.68 7.31 7.46
N LEU A 47 -35.25 7.50 6.21
CA LEU A 47 -35.86 8.46 5.28
C LEU A 47 -36.94 7.81 4.39
N GLY A 48 -36.98 6.48 4.29
CA GLY A 48 -38.01 5.75 3.55
C GLY A 48 -38.05 6.11 2.06
N ILE A 49 -36.89 6.40 1.46
CA ILE A 49 -36.83 6.90 0.09
C ILE A 49 -37.27 5.80 -0.90
N PRO A 50 -38.10 6.12 -1.91
CA PRO A 50 -38.51 5.16 -2.93
C PRO A 50 -37.33 4.51 -3.65
N LEU A 51 -37.47 3.23 -4.01
CA LEU A 51 -36.40 2.44 -4.63
C LEU A 51 -35.92 3.00 -5.99
N PHE A 52 -36.82 3.63 -6.76
CA PHE A 52 -36.45 4.23 -8.05
C PHE A 52 -35.51 5.43 -7.90
N ILE A 53 -35.63 6.20 -6.81
CA ILE A 53 -34.75 7.34 -6.52
C ILE A 53 -33.34 6.84 -6.18
N HIS A 54 -33.24 5.69 -5.51
CA HIS A 54 -31.94 5.06 -5.23
C HIS A 54 -31.19 4.74 -6.51
N PHE A 55 -31.86 4.18 -7.53
CA PHE A 55 -31.22 3.90 -8.82
C PHE A 55 -30.65 5.15 -9.52
N LEU A 56 -31.28 6.32 -9.33
CA LEU A 56 -30.78 7.58 -9.87
C LEU A 56 -29.54 8.08 -9.11
N ILE A 57 -29.49 7.87 -7.80
CA ILE A 57 -28.45 8.42 -6.91
C ILE A 57 -27.22 7.49 -6.81
N ILE A 58 -27.42 6.17 -6.89
CA ILE A 58 -26.37 5.14 -6.73
C ILE A 58 -25.12 5.42 -7.59
N PRO A 59 -25.21 5.74 -8.89
CA PRO A 59 -24.03 5.99 -9.71
C PRO A 59 -23.16 7.15 -9.18
N GLY A 60 -23.80 8.24 -8.75
CA GLY A 60 -23.11 9.39 -8.16
C GLY A 60 -22.44 9.04 -6.84
N ILE A 61 -23.09 8.22 -6.02
CA ILE A 61 -22.55 7.72 -4.76
C ILE A 61 -21.36 6.79 -4.98
N VAL A 62 -21.43 5.90 -5.96
CA VAL A 62 -20.32 5.00 -6.31
C VAL A 62 -19.09 5.82 -6.72
N LEU A 63 -19.28 6.84 -7.57
CA LEU A 63 -18.19 7.75 -7.95
C LEU A 63 -17.63 8.50 -6.73
N PHE A 64 -18.52 9.04 -5.88
CA PHE A 64 -18.11 9.72 -4.65
C PHE A 64 -17.29 8.81 -3.74
N PHE A 65 -17.74 7.58 -3.50
CA PHE A 65 -17.02 6.62 -2.68
C PHE A 65 -15.69 6.19 -3.31
N TYR A 66 -15.62 6.09 -4.64
CA TYR A 66 -14.37 5.83 -5.34
C TYR A 66 -13.35 6.96 -5.15
N TYR A 67 -13.77 8.22 -5.28
CA TYR A 67 -12.88 9.36 -5.00
C TYR A 67 -12.47 9.42 -3.53
N LEU A 68 -13.42 9.21 -2.61
CA LEU A 68 -13.14 9.16 -1.18
C LEU A 68 -12.13 8.04 -0.85
N TYR A 69 -12.30 6.87 -1.47
CA TYR A 69 -11.37 5.76 -1.37
C TYR A 69 -9.96 6.15 -1.78
N LEU A 70 -9.80 6.81 -2.94
CA LEU A 70 -8.50 7.27 -3.42
C LEU A 70 -7.84 8.24 -2.43
N VAL A 71 -8.60 9.20 -1.90
CA VAL A 71 -8.09 10.17 -0.91
C VAL A 71 -7.66 9.46 0.37
N LEU A 72 -8.48 8.55 0.90
CA LEU A 72 -8.16 7.78 2.10
C LEU A 72 -6.93 6.89 1.89
N LEU A 73 -6.78 6.29 0.70
CA LEU A 73 -5.62 5.49 0.35
C LEU A 73 -4.34 6.35 0.34
N ILE A 74 -4.38 7.53 -0.28
CA ILE A 74 -3.23 8.45 -0.31
C ILE A 74 -2.81 8.85 1.11
N GLU A 75 -3.77 9.26 1.94
CA GLU A 75 -3.50 9.67 3.32
C GLU A 75 -2.98 8.50 4.16
N PHE A 76 -3.54 7.30 4.00
CA PHE A 76 -3.07 6.09 4.68
C PHE A 76 -1.62 5.76 4.32
N VAL A 77 -1.28 5.77 3.03
CA VAL A 77 0.10 5.50 2.59
C VAL A 77 1.05 6.60 3.06
N ALA A 78 0.63 7.87 3.01
CA ALA A 78 1.43 8.99 3.51
C ALA A 78 1.72 8.85 5.01
N LEU A 79 0.70 8.52 5.82
CA LEU A 79 0.85 8.27 7.26
C LEU A 79 1.77 7.07 7.53
N TRP A 80 1.59 5.98 6.79
CA TRP A 80 2.44 4.80 6.91
C TRP A 80 3.90 5.11 6.59
N SER A 81 4.16 5.81 5.48
CA SER A 81 5.50 6.24 5.08
C SER A 81 6.15 7.15 6.13
N ARG A 82 5.38 8.07 6.72
CA ARG A 82 5.86 8.93 7.83
C ARG A 82 6.24 8.12 9.07
N ILE A 83 5.41 7.15 9.48
CA ILE A 83 5.70 6.27 10.63
C ILE A 83 6.95 5.43 10.36
N TRP A 84 7.05 4.89 9.15
CA TRP A 84 8.17 4.04 8.77
C TRP A 84 9.49 4.83 8.72
N ASN A 85 9.49 6.01 8.11
CA ASN A 85 10.67 6.88 8.07
C ASN A 85 11.16 7.30 9.47
N LYS A 86 10.24 7.47 10.45
CA LYS A 86 10.63 7.75 11.85
C LYS A 86 11.31 6.56 12.52
N LYS A 87 10.84 5.33 12.26
CA LYS A 87 11.43 4.09 12.82
C LYS A 87 12.70 3.66 12.11
N SER A 88 12.85 4.01 10.84
CA SER A 88 13.91 3.56 9.94
C SER A 88 14.45 4.74 9.12
N PRO A 89 15.25 5.63 9.75
CA PRO A 89 15.84 6.77 9.06
C PRO A 89 16.92 6.35 8.06
N PRO A 90 17.19 7.16 7.01
CA PRO A 90 18.36 6.94 6.16
C PRO A 90 19.65 6.90 7.00
N GLN A 91 20.54 5.98 6.66
CA GLN A 91 21.87 5.83 7.30
C GLN A 91 22.98 6.24 6.33
N GLU A 92 23.68 7.32 6.62
CA GLU A 92 24.74 7.84 5.74
C GLU A 92 26.02 6.97 5.79
N GLY A 93 26.72 6.85 4.67
CA GLY A 93 28.01 6.15 4.58
C GLY A 93 28.35 5.61 3.20
N VAL A 94 29.61 5.22 3.01
CA VAL A 94 30.08 4.45 1.85
C VAL A 94 30.01 2.98 2.24
N PHE A 95 29.21 2.21 1.51
CA PHE A 95 29.01 0.79 1.78
C PHE A 95 29.47 -0.01 0.58
N ALA A 96 30.23 -1.09 0.80
CA ALA A 96 30.56 -1.99 -0.30
C ALA A 96 29.27 -2.62 -0.85
N ARG A 97 29.09 -2.58 -2.17
CA ARG A 97 27.94 -3.21 -2.84
C ARG A 97 28.17 -4.72 -2.96
N ASN A 98 28.24 -5.40 -1.82
CA ASN A 98 28.34 -6.85 -1.77
C ASN A 98 26.95 -7.46 -1.55
N LEU A 99 26.32 -7.89 -2.65
CA LEU A 99 25.00 -8.52 -2.64
C LEU A 99 25.00 -9.94 -2.06
N ASP A 100 26.18 -10.58 -2.03
CA ASP A 100 26.35 -11.97 -1.60
C ASP A 100 26.50 -12.11 -0.07
N ASP A 101 26.78 -11.00 0.61
CA ASP A 101 26.92 -10.99 2.05
C ASP A 101 25.55 -11.09 2.75
N LYS A 102 25.22 -12.28 3.26
CA LYS A 102 23.96 -12.54 3.97
C LYS A 102 24.03 -12.21 5.47
N VAL A 103 25.23 -12.16 6.04
CA VAL A 103 25.43 -12.19 7.51
C VAL A 103 26.13 -10.92 8.01
N GLY A 104 27.02 -10.35 7.20
CA GLY A 104 27.76 -9.17 7.55
C GLY A 104 26.91 -7.91 7.66
N PRO A 105 27.48 -6.86 8.29
CA PRO A 105 26.80 -5.60 8.52
C PRO A 105 26.46 -4.86 7.21
N GLU A 106 27.34 -4.92 6.20
CA GLU A 106 27.16 -4.22 4.92
C GLU A 106 26.03 -4.84 4.08
N GLY A 107 25.98 -6.18 3.99
CA GLY A 107 24.89 -6.87 3.27
C GLY A 107 23.51 -6.67 3.90
N ARG A 108 23.45 -6.60 5.24
CA ARG A 108 22.21 -6.23 5.97
C ARG A 108 21.74 -4.82 5.63
N LEU A 109 22.68 -3.88 5.52
CA LEU A 109 22.38 -2.50 5.17
C LEU A 109 21.90 -2.35 3.72
N MET A 110 22.46 -3.11 2.79
CA MET A 110 22.00 -3.09 1.39
C MET A 110 20.55 -3.58 1.27
N LYS A 111 20.20 -4.66 1.98
CA LYS A 111 18.80 -5.16 2.08
C LYS A 111 17.87 -4.14 2.72
N TYR A 112 18.35 -3.41 3.73
CA TYR A 112 17.62 -2.31 4.35
C TYR A 112 17.28 -1.21 3.33
N TYR A 113 18.24 -0.79 2.51
CA TYR A 113 18.03 0.22 1.48
C TYR A 113 17.12 -0.23 0.33
N HIS A 114 17.17 -1.50 -0.06
CA HIS A 114 16.21 -2.07 -1.01
C HIS A 114 14.77 -2.00 -0.48
N LYS A 115 14.56 -2.43 0.78
CA LYS A 115 13.25 -2.33 1.44
C LYS A 115 12.78 -0.87 1.56
N ARG A 116 13.69 0.05 1.89
CA ARG A 116 13.42 1.49 1.96
C ARG A 116 13.00 2.08 0.62
N GLY A 117 13.76 1.81 -0.44
CA GLY A 117 13.45 2.27 -1.79
C GLY A 117 12.11 1.73 -2.29
N PHE A 118 11.75 0.51 -1.91
CA PHE A 118 10.46 -0.06 -2.21
C PHE A 118 9.32 0.67 -1.47
N ILE A 119 9.45 0.90 -0.16
CA ILE A 119 8.43 1.60 0.65
C ILE A 119 8.23 3.04 0.19
N ILE A 120 9.28 3.72 -0.25
CA ILE A 120 9.21 5.10 -0.78
C ILE A 120 8.56 5.14 -2.17
N LYS A 121 8.81 4.13 -3.01
CA LYS A 121 8.18 3.98 -4.33
C LYS A 121 6.75 3.43 -4.25
N PHE A 122 6.34 2.96 -3.09
CA PHE A 122 4.97 2.63 -2.75
C PHE A 122 4.22 3.95 -2.49
N PRO A 123 3.27 4.39 -3.34
CA PRO A 123 2.19 3.61 -3.94
C PRO A 123 2.01 3.86 -5.45
N LEU A 124 3.08 3.79 -6.25
CA LEU A 124 3.02 4.06 -7.70
C LEU A 124 2.57 2.87 -8.58
N TRP A 125 2.15 1.75 -7.98
CA TRP A 125 1.45 0.70 -8.72
C TRP A 125 -0.07 0.92 -8.62
N LEU A 126 -0.49 2.04 -9.19
CA LEU A 126 -1.80 2.18 -9.83
C LEU A 126 -1.58 2.02 -11.33
#